data_AF-A0A2E7BN64-F1
#
_entry.id   AF-A0A2E7BN64-F1
#
_cell.length_a   1.000
_cell.length_b   1.000
_cell.length_c   1.000
_cell.angle_alpha   90.00
_cell.angle_beta   90.00
_cell.angle_gamma   90.00
#
_symmetry.space_group_name_H-M   'P 1'
#
loop_
_entity.id
_entity.type
_entity.pdbx_description
1 polymer ?
#
loop_
_entity_poly.entity_id
_entity_poly.type
_entity_poly.pdbx_seq_one_letter_code
_entity_poly.pdbx_strand_id
1 'polypeptide(L)'
;MNDRLKPLLGAMIAGYIVNLLGVTFLYLPAAAPPAMNPLMPTWLSAVFLSLIGIVLFDWVNQAVGDSVKSGVIIALSQIILVDGLYVLNGNRSVMAAAMSVVVILAIWVTIGLAYRKLAD
;
A
#
# COMPACT_ATOMS: atom_id res chain seq x y z
N MET A 1 -13.10 12.38 -16.30
CA MET A 1 -11.88 12.45 -15.46
C MET A 1 -12.06 13.39 -14.26
N ASN A 2 -12.71 14.56 -14.42
CA ASN A 2 -12.85 15.54 -13.33
C ASN A 2 -13.60 15.00 -12.08
N ASP A 3 -14.69 14.24 -12.28
CA ASP A 3 -15.51 13.74 -11.16
C ASP A 3 -14.82 12.66 -10.32
N ARG A 4 -13.76 12.03 -10.86
CA ARG A 4 -12.98 10.98 -10.18
C ARG A 4 -11.72 11.51 -9.51
N LEU A 5 -11.31 12.74 -9.80
CA LEU A 5 -10.06 13.28 -9.27
C LEU A 5 -10.12 13.44 -7.75
N LYS A 6 -11.26 13.92 -7.23
CA LYS A 6 -11.50 14.08 -5.79
C LYS A 6 -11.39 12.75 -5.02
N PRO A 7 -12.13 11.67 -5.35
CA PRO A 7 -12.01 10.41 -4.64
C PRO A 7 -10.62 9.78 -4.79
N LEU A 8 -9.98 9.95 -5.94
CA LEU A 8 -8.64 9.40 -6.20
C LEU A 8 -7.57 10.08 -5.34
N LEU A 9 -7.53 11.41 -5.31
CA LEU A 9 -6.59 12.16 -4.48
C LEU A 9 -6.86 11.97 -2.98
N GLY A 10 -8.12 11.96 -2.56
CA GLY A 10 -8.47 11.74 -1.17
C GLY A 10 -8.10 10.34 -0.67
N ALA A 11 -8.30 9.32 -1.51
CA ALA A 11 -7.87 7.96 -1.21
C ALA A 11 -6.34 7.84 -1.17
N MET A 12 -5.62 8.52 -2.07
CA MET A 12 -4.16 8.57 -2.05
C MET A 12 -3.63 9.15 -0.74
N ILE A 13 -4.18 10.28 -0.29
CA ILE A 13 -3.76 10.94 0.96
C ILE A 13 -4.04 10.04 2.16
N ALA A 14 -5.23 9.44 2.24
CA ALA A 14 -5.59 8.53 3.31
C ALA A 14 -4.65 7.31 3.36
N GLY A 15 -4.40 6.68 2.20
CA GLY A 15 -3.46 5.57 2.07
C GLY A 15 -2.03 5.95 2.41
N TYR A 16 -1.57 7.14 2.00
CA TYR A 16 -0.24 7.66 2.32
C TYR A 16 -0.04 7.83 3.83
N ILE A 17 -1.01 8.41 4.53
CA ILE A 17 -0.93 8.59 6.00
C ILE A 17 -0.86 7.24 6.69
N VAL A 18 -1.72 6.29 6.31
CA VAL A 18 -1.69 4.92 6.88
C VAL A 18 -0.38 4.22 6.56
N ASN A 19 0.17 4.41 5.36
CA ASN A 19 1.45 3.86 4.96
C ASN A 19 2.57 4.41 5.84
N LEU A 20 2.70 5.73 5.96
CA LEU A 20 3.73 6.34 6.81
C LEU A 20 3.66 5.81 8.25
N LEU A 21 2.47 5.81 8.85
CA LEU A 21 2.31 5.37 10.24
C LEU A 21 2.60 3.88 10.39
N GLY A 22 2.05 3.04 9.50
CA GLY A 22 2.26 1.60 9.53
C GLY A 22 3.72 1.23 9.29
N VAL A 23 4.38 1.86 8.33
CA VAL A 23 5.79 1.61 8.05
C VAL A 23 6.66 2.07 9.21
N THR A 24 6.48 3.30 9.69
CA THR A 24 7.33 3.88 10.73
C THR A 24 7.18 3.17 12.07
N PHE A 25 5.96 2.82 12.49
CA PHE A 25 5.70 2.33 13.83
C PHE A 25 5.47 0.81 13.94
N LEU A 26 5.15 0.12 12.85
CA LEU A 26 4.93 -1.35 12.87
C LEU A 26 5.99 -2.10 12.07
N TYR A 27 6.20 -1.76 10.81
CA TYR A 27 7.08 -2.55 9.94
C TYR A 27 8.57 -2.30 10.21
N LEU A 28 9.04 -1.04 10.22
CA LEU A 28 10.46 -0.74 10.40
C LEU A 28 11.06 -1.29 11.70
N PRO A 29 10.38 -1.25 12.87
CA PRO A 29 10.90 -1.87 14.08
C PRO A 29 11.09 -3.39 13.99
N ALA A 30 10.33 -4.07 13.12
CA ALA A 30 10.45 -5.52 12.90
C ALA A 30 11.37 -5.88 11.73
N ALA A 31 11.71 -4.91 10.87
CA ALA A 31 12.49 -5.11 9.67
C ALA A 31 13.99 -5.15 9.97
N ALA A 32 14.72 -5.98 9.22
CA ALA A 32 16.18 -5.91 9.21
C ALA A 32 16.64 -4.58 8.58
N PRO A 33 17.84 -4.08 8.93
CA PRO A 33 18.44 -2.96 8.23
C PRO A 33 18.50 -3.19 6.72
N PRO A 34 18.32 -2.15 5.90
CA PRO A 34 18.33 -2.31 4.45
C PRO A 34 19.71 -2.77 3.98
N ALA A 35 19.72 -3.74 3.05
CA ALA A 35 20.96 -4.29 2.50
C ALA A 35 21.72 -3.28 1.61
N MET A 36 21.05 -2.24 1.13
CA MET A 36 21.62 -1.17 0.33
C MET A 36 21.13 0.18 0.86
N ASN A 37 21.94 1.23 0.66
CA ASN A 37 21.54 2.58 1.01
C ASN A 37 20.30 2.98 0.20
N PRO A 38 19.22 3.47 0.85
CA PRO A 38 18.04 3.95 0.16
C PRO A 38 18.38 5.10 -0.80
N LEU A 39 17.81 5.08 -2.01
CA LEU A 39 17.98 6.16 -3.00
C LEU A 39 17.38 7.49 -2.54
N MET A 40 16.40 7.44 -1.63
CA MET A 40 15.72 8.61 -1.08
C MET A 40 15.15 8.29 0.31
N PRO A 41 14.84 9.32 1.12
CA PRO A 41 14.20 9.13 2.43
C PRO A 41 12.83 8.43 2.33
N THR A 42 12.46 7.68 3.37
CA THR A 42 11.20 6.91 3.44
C THR A 42 9.95 7.72 3.15
N TRP A 43 9.88 8.96 3.64
CA TRP A 43 8.71 9.81 3.44
C TRP A 43 8.54 10.21 1.97
N LEU A 44 9.65 10.38 1.24
CA LEU A 44 9.66 10.79 -0.17
C LEU A 44 9.35 9.60 -1.07
N SER A 45 9.94 8.43 -0.79
CA SER A 45 9.61 7.20 -1.51
C SER A 45 8.14 6.83 -1.35
N ALA A 46 7.56 7.04 -0.16
CA ALA A 46 6.13 6.85 0.07
C ALA A 46 5.27 7.77 -0.81
N VAL A 47 5.63 9.05 -0.99
CA VAL A 47 4.90 9.96 -1.90
C VAL A 47 4.95 9.45 -3.34
N PHE A 48 6.14 9.14 -3.84
CA PHE A 48 6.31 8.65 -5.21
C PHE A 48 5.53 7.36 -5.46
N LEU A 49 5.61 6.39 -4.56
CA LEU A 49 4.90 5.13 -4.69
C LEU A 49 3.39 5.27 -4.50
N SER A 50 2.91 6.21 -3.67
CA SER A 50 1.49 6.52 -3.55
C SER A 50 0.90 7.09 -4.85
N LEU A 51 1.64 7.95 -5.55
CA LEU A 51 1.22 8.51 -6.85
C LEU A 51 1.08 7.41 -7.91
N ILE A 52 2.05 6.50 -8.00
CA ILE A 52 1.98 5.38 -8.94
C ILE A 52 0.88 4.40 -8.52
N GLY A 53 0.81 4.08 -7.22
CA GLY A 53 -0.13 3.13 -6.65
C GLY A 53 -1.58 3.55 -6.84
N ILE A 54 -1.90 4.84 -6.74
CA ILE A 54 -3.28 5.30 -6.90
C ILE A 54 -3.76 5.24 -8.36
N VAL A 55 -2.88 5.47 -9.34
CA VAL A 55 -3.21 5.32 -10.76
C VAL A 55 -3.48 3.86 -11.09
N LEU A 56 -2.65 2.94 -10.57
CA LEU A 56 -2.87 1.50 -10.71
C LEU A 56 -4.16 1.04 -10.03
N PHE A 57 -4.44 1.55 -8.83
CA PHE A 57 -5.68 1.29 -8.13
C PHE A 57 -6.90 1.71 -8.93
N ASP A 58 -6.90 2.91 -9.50
CA ASP A 58 -7.99 3.42 -10.32
C ASP A 58 -8.19 2.57 -11.59
N TRP A 59 -7.11 2.08 -12.19
CA TRP A 59 -7.20 1.12 -13.30
C TRP A 59 -7.84 -0.21 -12.88
N VAL A 60 -7.38 -0.82 -11.78
CA VAL A 60 -7.98 -2.06 -11.24
C VAL A 60 -9.44 -1.84 -10.83
N ASN A 61 -9.75 -0.70 -10.22
CA ASN A 61 -11.10 -0.36 -9.80
C ASN A 61 -12.06 -0.19 -10.96
N GLN A 62 -11.62 0.39 -12.08
CA GLN A 62 -12.43 0.47 -13.30
C GLN A 62 -12.74 -0.92 -13.87
N ALA A 63 -11.84 -1.90 -13.72
CA ALA A 63 -12.07 -3.27 -14.19
C ALA A 63 -12.97 -4.09 -13.24
N VAL A 64 -12.84 -3.89 -11.92
CA VAL A 64 -13.54 -4.69 -10.90
C VAL A 64 -14.90 -4.10 -10.52
N GLY A 65 -15.03 -2.76 -10.53
CA GLY A 65 -16.25 -2.05 -10.16
C GLY A 65 -16.53 -1.95 -8.65
N ASP A 66 -15.61 -2.42 -7.79
CA ASP A 66 -15.74 -2.39 -6.34
C ASP A 66 -14.39 -1.98 -5.71
N SER A 67 -14.34 -0.76 -5.16
CA SER A 67 -13.11 -0.14 -4.71
C SER A 67 -12.44 -0.88 -3.55
N VAL A 68 -13.22 -1.52 -2.67
CA VAL A 68 -12.68 -2.29 -1.55
C VAL A 68 -12.11 -3.60 -2.06
N LYS A 69 -12.83 -4.30 -2.95
CA LYS A 69 -12.31 -5.51 -3.59
C LYS A 69 -11.05 -5.23 -4.40
N SER A 70 -10.99 -4.13 -5.14
CA SER A 70 -9.79 -3.71 -5.86
C SER A 70 -8.60 -3.49 -4.94
N GLY A 71 -8.81 -2.82 -3.80
CA GLY A 71 -7.78 -2.67 -2.77
C GLY A 71 -7.28 -4.04 -2.26
N VAL A 72 -8.21 -4.93 -1.91
CA VAL A 72 -7.86 -6.28 -1.41
C VAL A 72 -7.11 -7.10 -2.47
N ILE A 73 -7.51 -7.04 -3.75
CA ILE A 73 -6.80 -7.74 -4.85
C ILE A 73 -5.35 -7.27 -4.92
N ILE A 74 -5.11 -5.95 -4.88
CA ILE A 74 -3.76 -5.40 -4.91
C ILE A 74 -2.97 -5.81 -3.66
N ALA A 75 -3.60 -5.72 -2.48
CA ALA A 75 -2.98 -6.11 -1.22
C ALA A 75 -2.52 -7.57 -1.23
N LEU A 76 -3.41 -8.50 -1.63
CA LEU A 76 -3.10 -9.93 -1.70
C LEU A 76 -1.99 -10.21 -2.72
N SER A 77 -2.00 -9.51 -3.85
CA SER A 77 -0.94 -9.61 -4.86
C SER A 77 0.42 -9.19 -4.29
N GLN A 78 0.47 -8.10 -3.53
CA GLN A 78 1.71 -7.64 -2.87
C GLN A 78 2.16 -8.60 -1.77
N ILE A 79 1.24 -9.13 -0.95
CA ILE A 79 1.56 -10.07 0.12
C ILE A 79 2.20 -11.33 -0.46
N ILE A 80 1.65 -11.89 -1.55
CA ILE A 80 2.24 -13.07 -2.19
C ILE A 80 3.66 -12.78 -2.67
N LEU A 81 3.86 -11.65 -3.35
CA LEU A 81 5.14 -11.32 -3.98
C LEU A 81 6.22 -10.80 -3.03
N VAL A 82 5.85 -10.08 -1.98
CA VAL A 82 6.79 -9.38 -1.10
C VAL A 82 6.94 -10.08 0.24
N ASP A 83 5.87 -10.69 0.77
CA ASP A 83 5.91 -11.38 2.06
C ASP A 83 6.10 -12.88 1.88
N GLY A 84 5.26 -13.52 1.06
CA GLY A 84 5.37 -14.96 0.78
C GLY A 84 6.72 -15.31 0.14
N LEU A 85 7.01 -14.72 -1.02
CA LEU A 85 8.24 -15.03 -1.76
C LEU A 85 9.50 -14.71 -0.94
N TYR A 86 9.55 -13.57 -0.23
CA TYR A 86 10.77 -13.16 0.48
C TYR A 86 10.99 -13.91 1.79
N VAL A 87 9.94 -14.39 2.45
CA VAL A 87 10.11 -15.32 3.57
C VAL A 87 10.64 -16.66 3.06
N LEU A 88 10.05 -17.19 1.98
CA LEU A 88 10.43 -18.50 1.46
C LEU A 88 11.86 -18.55 0.88
N ASN A 89 12.35 -17.44 0.32
CA ASN A 89 13.71 -17.35 -0.22
C ASN A 89 14.75 -16.85 0.81
N GLY A 90 14.34 -16.57 2.05
CA GLY A 90 15.23 -16.14 3.13
C GLY A 90 15.61 -14.65 3.12
N ASN A 91 15.02 -13.82 2.26
CA ASN A 91 15.29 -12.38 2.22
C ASN A 91 14.49 -11.55 3.24
N ARG A 92 13.52 -12.16 3.95
CA ARG A 92 12.68 -11.49 4.95
C ARG A 92 12.37 -12.40 6.13
N SER A 93 12.38 -11.85 7.35
CA SER A 93 11.97 -12.58 8.54
C SER A 93 10.45 -12.76 8.59
N VAL A 94 9.97 -13.84 9.21
CA VAL A 94 8.53 -14.10 9.36
C VAL A 94 7.83 -12.96 10.14
N MET A 95 8.50 -12.39 11.14
CA MET A 95 7.95 -11.26 11.91
C MET A 95 7.80 -10.01 11.05
N ALA A 96 8.83 -9.64 10.27
CA ALA A 96 8.76 -8.49 9.37
C ALA A 96 7.66 -8.68 8.31
N ALA A 97 7.51 -9.90 7.80
CA ALA A 97 6.46 -10.24 6.85
C ALA A 97 5.06 -10.12 7.48
N ALA A 98 4.87 -10.62 8.71
CA ALA A 98 3.59 -10.48 9.41
C ALA A 98 3.20 -9.01 9.62
N MET A 99 4.16 -8.15 10.01
CA MET A 99 3.90 -6.71 10.14
C MET A 99 3.61 -6.06 8.79
N SER A 100 4.33 -6.45 7.73
CA SER A 100 4.08 -6.00 6.36
C SER A 100 2.67 -6.35 5.89
N VAL A 101 2.19 -7.57 6.13
CA VAL A 101 0.82 -8.01 5.78
C VAL A 101 -0.23 -7.09 6.41
N VAL A 102 -0.10 -6.79 7.71
CA VAL A 102 -1.02 -5.90 8.43
C VAL A 102 -1.01 -4.50 7.80
N VAL A 103 0.18 -3.96 7.52
CA VAL A 103 0.34 -2.62 6.93
C VAL A 103 -0.24 -2.57 5.52
N ILE A 104 0.07 -3.55 4.66
CA ILE A 104 -0.43 -3.62 3.27
C ILE A 104 -1.96 -3.67 3.25
N LEU A 105 -2.57 -4.54 4.08
CA LEU A 105 -4.03 -4.63 4.17
C LEU A 105 -4.63 -3.30 4.66
N ALA A 106 -4.05 -2.70 5.70
CA ALA A 106 -4.53 -1.43 6.23
C ALA A 106 -4.49 -0.32 5.17
N ILE A 107 -3.40 -0.20 4.40
CA ILE A 107 -3.25 0.80 3.33
C ILE A 107 -4.33 0.62 2.27
N TRP A 108 -4.44 -0.58 1.68
CA TRP A 108 -5.29 -0.78 0.51
C TRP A 108 -6.78 -0.82 0.85
N VAL A 109 -7.14 -1.34 2.02
CA VAL A 109 -8.53 -1.25 2.52
C VAL A 109 -8.88 0.21 2.79
N THR A 110 -7.98 0.99 3.39
CA THR A 110 -8.19 2.43 3.60
C THR A 110 -8.39 3.17 2.27
N ILE A 111 -7.55 2.90 1.26
CA ILE A 111 -7.69 3.47 -0.09
C ILE A 111 -9.07 3.14 -0.66
N GLY A 112 -9.48 1.87 -0.64
CA GLY A 112 -10.77 1.43 -1.17
C GLY A 112 -11.97 2.08 -0.47
N LEU A 113 -11.93 2.16 0.86
CA LEU A 113 -12.98 2.81 1.68
C LEU A 113 -13.03 4.33 1.45
N ALA A 114 -11.88 5.00 1.46
CA ALA A 114 -11.79 6.44 1.22
C ALA A 114 -12.25 6.81 -0.19
N TYR A 115 -11.86 6.02 -1.19
CA TYR A 115 -12.30 6.21 -2.57
C TYR A 115 -13.82 6.11 -2.66
N ARG A 116 -14.41 5.03 -2.10
CA ARG A 116 -15.86 4.82 -2.10
C ARG A 116 -16.60 6.01 -1.48
N LYS A 117 -16.20 6.39 -0.27
CA LYS A 117 -16.85 7.45 0.51
C LYS A 117 -16.78 8.83 -0.16
N LEU A 118 -15.76 9.08 -0.98
CA LEU A 118 -15.59 10.36 -1.67
C LEU A 118 -16.15 10.36 -3.09
N ALA A 119 -16.49 9.18 -3.62
CA ALA A 119 -17.13 8.99 -4.92
C ALA A 119 -18.67 9.00 -4.79
N ASP A 120 -19.19 8.66 -3.60
CA ASP A 120 -20.56 8.92 -3.16
C ASP A 120 -20.82 10.42 -2.96
#